data_AF-A0A8B5XLD6-F1
#
_entry.id   AF-A0A8B5XLD6-F1
#
_cell.length_a   1.000
_cell.length_b   1.000
_cell.length_c   1.000
_cell.angle_alpha   90.00
_cell.angle_beta   90.00
_cell.angle_gamma   90.00
#
_symmetry.space_group_name_H-M   'P 1'
#
loop_
_entity.id
_entity.type
_entity.pdbx_description
1 polymer ?
#
loop_
_entity_poly.entity_id
_entity_poly.type
_entity_poly.pdbx_seq_one_letter_code
_entity_poly.pdbx_strand_id
1 'polypeptide(L)'
;YQLSDIYLDINHSNELLQAVRQAFEHNLLILGFNQTVHNRLYIAPDHLFESSEVSSLVETIKLALSDVDQMRQALGKQGQHANYVDLVRYQEIMQTVLGG
;
A
#
# COMPACT_ATOMS: atom_id res chain seq x y z
N TYR A 1 -2.53 2.22 14.89
CA TYR A 1 -2.26 1.20 13.86
C TYR A 1 -2.47 -0.24 14.34
N GLN A 2 -2.34 -0.59 15.63
CA GLN A 2 -2.38 -2.00 16.11
C GLN A 2 -3.74 -2.74 16.06
N LEU A 3 -4.83 -2.10 15.65
CA LEU A 3 -6.18 -2.71 15.65
C LEU A 3 -6.85 -2.68 14.25
N SER A 4 -6.11 -2.28 13.22
CA SER A 4 -6.66 -2.12 11.87
C SER A 4 -5.76 -2.84 10.89
N ASP A 5 -6.35 -3.38 9.83
CA ASP A 5 -5.61 -4.04 8.73
C ASP A 5 -5.63 -3.20 7.44
N ILE A 6 -6.46 -2.15 7.40
CA ILE A 6 -6.70 -1.31 6.22
C ILE A 6 -6.62 0.17 6.60
N TYR A 7 -6.00 0.98 5.73
CA TYR A 7 -6.01 2.44 5.79
C TYR A 7 -6.65 3.00 4.51
N LEU A 8 -7.65 3.88 4.67
CA LEU A 8 -8.34 4.52 3.55
C LEU A 8 -7.89 5.98 3.41
N ASP A 9 -7.13 6.27 2.36
CA ASP A 9 -6.65 7.62 2.05
C ASP A 9 -7.70 8.39 1.20
N ILE A 10 -8.83 8.67 1.85
CA ILE A 10 -10.03 9.28 1.24
C ILE A 10 -10.32 10.69 1.79
N ASN A 11 -9.47 11.20 2.68
CA ASN A 11 -9.68 12.53 3.25
C ASN A 11 -9.27 13.61 2.24
N HIS A 12 -10.10 14.65 2.08
CA HIS A 12 -9.80 15.81 1.22
C HIS A 12 -8.85 16.83 1.88
N SER A 13 -8.65 16.73 3.19
CA SER A 13 -7.74 17.61 3.94
C SER A 13 -6.30 17.10 3.82
N ASN A 14 -5.32 18.00 3.96
CA ASN A 14 -3.90 17.64 3.93
C ASN A 14 -3.55 16.43 4.78
N GLU A 15 -2.58 15.64 4.30
CA GLU A 15 -2.02 14.50 5.02
C GLU A 15 -1.49 14.93 6.39
N LEU A 16 -1.97 14.28 7.43
CA LEU A 16 -1.48 14.48 8.78
C LEU A 16 -0.34 13.51 9.07
N LEU A 17 0.80 14.03 9.52
CA LEU A 17 1.91 13.24 10.09
C LEU A 17 2.41 12.09 9.20
N GLN A 18 2.38 12.20 7.88
CA GLN A 18 2.81 11.11 6.98
C GLN A 18 2.04 9.80 7.22
N ALA A 19 0.73 9.90 7.48
CA ALA A 19 -0.11 8.76 7.83
C ALA A 19 -0.10 7.64 6.77
N VAL A 20 0.03 7.98 5.48
CA VAL A 20 0.10 6.97 4.41
C VAL A 20 1.39 6.15 4.52
N ARG A 21 2.52 6.81 4.79
CA ARG A 21 3.79 6.12 5.02
C ARG A 21 3.75 5.25 6.28
N GLN A 22 3.20 5.77 7.38
CA GLN A 22 3.06 4.99 8.61
C GLN A 22 2.17 3.76 8.40
N ALA A 23 1.07 3.91 7.66
CA ALA A 23 0.20 2.78 7.29
C ALA A 23 0.98 1.71 6.51
N PHE A 24 1.82 2.13 5.56
CA PHE A 24 2.68 1.23 4.78
C PHE A 24 3.68 0.49 5.67
N GLU A 25 4.40 1.20 6.55
CA GLU A 25 5.39 0.63 7.48
C GLU A 25 4.75 -0.36 8.48
N HIS A 26 3.45 -0.21 8.78
CA HIS A 26 2.69 -1.12 9.62
C HIS A 26 2.00 -2.26 8.85
N ASN A 27 2.29 -2.44 7.55
CA ASN A 27 1.66 -3.43 6.67
C ASN A 27 0.13 -3.31 6.59
N LEU A 28 -0.40 -2.09 6.69
CA LEU A 28 -1.80 -1.85 6.36
C LEU A 28 -1.98 -1.87 4.86
N LEU A 29 -3.06 -2.48 4.39
CA LEU A 29 -3.50 -2.34 3.01
C LEU A 29 -4.01 -0.91 2.83
N ILE A 30 -3.39 -0.17 1.91
CA ILE A 30 -3.74 1.22 1.63
C ILE A 30 -4.57 1.25 0.35
N LEU A 31 -5.76 1.84 0.45
CA LEU A 31 -6.67 2.08 -0.66
C LEU A 31 -7.06 3.56 -0.67
N GLY A 32 -7.39 4.12 -1.84
CA GLY A 32 -7.85 5.50 -1.90
C GLY A 32 -8.38 5.90 -3.26
N PHE A 33 -8.84 7.16 -3.33
CA PHE A 33 -9.32 7.73 -4.58
C PHE A 33 -8.25 8.62 -5.23
N ASN A 34 -8.19 8.63 -6.56
CA ASN A 34 -7.25 9.47 -7.30
C ASN A 34 -7.32 10.96 -6.93
N GLN A 35 -8.50 11.42 -6.50
CA GLN A 35 -8.79 12.80 -6.12
C GLN A 35 -8.27 13.18 -4.73
N THR A 36 -8.02 12.21 -3.84
CA THR A 36 -7.74 12.45 -2.42
C THR A 36 -6.39 11.91 -1.97
N VAL A 37 -5.82 10.95 -2.68
CA VAL A 37 -4.59 10.29 -2.22
C VAL A 37 -3.41 11.25 -2.14
N HIS A 38 -2.71 11.19 -1.01
CA HIS A 38 -1.62 12.08 -0.69
C HIS A 38 -0.27 11.54 -1.13
N ASN A 39 -0.06 10.23 -0.99
CA ASN A 39 1.22 9.61 -1.33
C ASN A 39 1.05 8.32 -2.14
N ARG A 40 1.09 8.49 -3.47
CA ARG A 40 0.92 7.42 -4.48
C ARG A 40 2.09 6.44 -4.54
N LEU A 41 3.21 6.71 -3.86
CA LEU A 41 4.34 5.79 -3.82
C LEU A 41 3.99 4.49 -3.11
N TYR A 42 3.14 4.56 -2.08
CA TYR A 42 2.80 3.44 -1.21
C TYR A 42 1.45 2.81 -1.53
N ILE A 43 0.83 3.16 -2.66
CA ILE A 43 -0.49 2.68 -3.05
C ILE A 43 -0.35 2.08 -4.45
N ALA A 44 -0.62 0.78 -4.59
CA ALA A 44 -0.59 0.13 -5.90
C ALA A 44 -1.61 0.79 -6.86
N PRO A 45 -1.33 0.84 -8.17
CA PRO A 45 -2.31 1.30 -9.16
C PRO A 45 -3.65 0.56 -9.07
N ASP A 46 -3.62 -0.75 -8.82
CA ASP A 46 -4.81 -1.59 -8.58
C ASP A 46 -5.66 -1.17 -7.36
N HIS A 47 -5.12 -0.35 -6.46
CA HIS A 47 -5.75 0.09 -5.21
C HIS A 47 -6.17 1.56 -5.24
N LEU A 48 -6.02 2.20 -6.40
CA LEU A 48 -6.46 3.55 -6.68
C LEU A 48 -7.71 3.51 -7.54
N PHE A 49 -8.74 4.21 -7.07
CA PHE A 49 -10.04 4.24 -7.71
C PHE A 49 -10.41 5.66 -8.11
N GLU A 50 -11.28 5.84 -9.09
CA GLU A 50 -11.98 7.09 -9.29
C GLU A 50 -13.07 7.26 -8.21
N SER A 51 -13.44 8.50 -7.89
CA SER A 51 -14.51 8.78 -6.90
C SER A 51 -15.88 8.16 -7.29
N SER A 52 -16.07 7.80 -8.57
CA SER A 52 -17.26 7.06 -9.04
C SER A 52 -17.19 5.55 -8.82
N GLU A 53 -16.00 4.98 -8.55
CA GLU A 53 -15.74 3.54 -8.47
C GLU A 53 -15.80 3.00 -7.03
N VAL A 54 -16.68 3.57 -6.21
CA VAL A 54 -16.87 3.18 -4.80
C VAL A 54 -17.17 1.68 -4.67
N SER A 55 -17.97 1.11 -5.57
CA SER A 55 -18.28 -0.33 -5.56
C SER A 55 -17.03 -1.19 -5.71
N SER A 56 -16.11 -0.81 -6.60
CA SER A 56 -14.85 -1.53 -6.83
C SER A 56 -13.92 -1.45 -5.61
N LEU A 57 -13.88 -0.30 -4.93
CA LEU A 57 -13.15 -0.15 -3.67
C LEU A 57 -13.74 -1.08 -2.60
N VAL A 58 -15.07 -1.13 -2.47
CA VAL A 58 -15.75 -2.02 -1.50
C VAL A 58 -15.51 -3.50 -1.82
N GLU A 59 -15.56 -3.89 -3.09
CA GLU A 59 -15.25 -5.26 -3.52
C GLU A 59 -13.81 -5.64 -3.20
N THR A 60 -12.86 -4.74 -3.44
CA THR A 60 -11.44 -4.94 -3.11
C THR A 60 -11.25 -5.14 -1.61
N ILE A 61 -11.91 -4.35 -0.76
CA ILE A 61 -11.88 -4.54 0.70
C ILE A 61 -12.42 -5.92 1.08
N LYS A 62 -13.58 -6.30 0.53
CA LYS A 62 -14.21 -7.60 0.84
C LYS A 62 -13.32 -8.77 0.42
N LEU A 63 -12.70 -8.68 -0.75
CA LEU A 63 -11.79 -9.70 -1.25
C LEU A 63 -10.53 -9.78 -0.38
N ALA A 64 -9.89 -8.65 -0.06
CA ALA A 64 -8.71 -8.66 0.79
C ALA A 64 -8.99 -9.25 2.18
N LEU A 65 -10.19 -9.04 2.73
CA LEU A 65 -10.61 -9.57 4.03
C LEU A 65 -11.22 -10.98 3.97
N SER A 66 -11.37 -11.60 2.78
CA SER A 66 -12.00 -12.93 2.67
C SER A 66 -11.12 -14.04 3.23
N ASP A 67 -9.80 -13.90 3.08
CA ASP A 67 -8.79 -14.82 3.60
C ASP A 67 -7.38 -14.21 3.58
N VAL A 68 -6.44 -14.89 4.23
CA VAL A 68 -5.06 -14.44 4.43
C VAL A 68 -4.28 -14.34 3.11
N ASP A 69 -4.55 -15.19 2.13
CA ASP A 69 -3.81 -15.20 0.88
C ASP A 69 -4.22 -14.03 -0.02
N GLN A 70 -5.51 -13.66 -0.02
CA GLN A 70 -5.99 -12.44 -0.69
C GLN A 70 -5.39 -11.16 -0.09
N MET A 71 -5.37 -11.05 1.24
CA MET A 71 -4.70 -9.93 1.92
C MET A 71 -3.21 -9.87 1.55
N ARG A 72 -2.51 -11.01 1.60
CA ARG A 72 -1.08 -11.09 1.23
C ARG A 72 -0.84 -10.68 -0.23
N GLN A 73 -1.71 -11.09 -1.14
CA GLN A 73 -1.60 -10.71 -2.54
C GLN A 73 -1.78 -9.20 -2.71
N ALA A 74 -2.76 -8.59 -2.05
CA ALA A 74 -2.98 -7.15 -2.09
C ALA A 74 -1.75 -6.39 -1.53
N LEU A 75 -1.29 -6.76 -0.33
CA LEU A 75 -0.07 -6.18 0.26
C LEU A 75 1.16 -6.38 -0.64
N GLY A 76 1.26 -7.51 -1.32
CA GLY A 76 2.33 -7.80 -2.29
C GLY A 76 2.34 -6.81 -3.46
N LYS A 77 1.17 -6.52 -4.06
CA LYS A 77 1.06 -5.51 -5.14
C LYS A 77 1.51 -4.13 -4.66
N GLN A 78 1.11 -3.74 -3.46
CA GLN A 78 1.49 -2.48 -2.83
C GLN A 78 3.00 -2.39 -2.59
N GLY A 79 3.60 -3.44 -2.03
CA GLY A 79 5.04 -3.50 -1.78
C GLY A 79 5.86 -3.46 -3.07
N GLN A 80 5.44 -4.22 -4.09
CA GLN A 80 6.09 -4.21 -5.41
C GLN A 80 6.08 -2.81 -6.04
N HIS A 81 4.94 -2.12 -5.99
CA HIS A 81 4.81 -0.76 -6.52
C HIS A 81 5.70 0.26 -5.80
N ALA A 82 5.82 0.15 -4.47
CA ALA A 82 6.68 1.01 -3.68
C ALA A 82 8.19 0.78 -3.91
N ASN A 83 8.57 -0.09 -4.87
CA ASN A 83 9.93 -0.62 -5.03
C ASN A 83 10.47 -1.16 -3.69
N TYR A 84 9.61 -1.83 -2.92
CA TYR A 84 10.05 -2.47 -1.69
C TYR A 84 10.96 -3.64 -2.04
N VAL A 85 12.26 -3.39 -1.94
CA VAL A 85 13.30 -4.41 -2.02
C VAL A 85 13.52 -4.91 -0.60
N ASP A 86 13.38 -6.22 -0.36
CA ASP A 86 13.67 -6.75 0.97
C ASP A 86 15.15 -6.56 1.34
N LEU A 87 15.44 -6.68 2.64
CA LEU A 87 16.78 -6.45 3.19
C LEU A 87 17.85 -7.36 2.55
N VAL A 88 17.49 -8.61 2.22
CA VAL A 88 18.39 -9.60 1.61
C VAL A 88 18.76 -9.15 0.20
N ARG A 89 17.78 -8.74 -0.59
CA ARG A 89 18.01 -8.26 -1.96
C ARG A 89 18.82 -6.97 -2.00
N TYR A 90 18.64 -6.09 -1.01
CA TYR A 90 19.49 -4.91 -0.85
C TYR A 90 20.95 -5.29 -0.52
N GLN A 91 21.17 -6.24 0.38
CA GLN A 91 22.50 -6.74 0.73
C GLN A 91 23.21 -7.40 -0.46
N GLU A 92 22.50 -8.18 -1.27
CA GLU A 92 23.02 -8.81 -2.49
C GLU A 92 23.54 -7.76 -3.49
N ILE A 93 22.74 -6.72 -3.75
CA ILE A 93 23.11 -5.65 -4.70
C ILE A 93 24.31 -4.87 -4.16
N MET A 94 24.30 -4.49 -2.89
CA MET A 94 25.41 -3.74 -2.29
C MET A 94 26.71 -4.55 -2.24
N GLN A 95 26.66 -5.86 -1.95
CA GLN A 95 27.84 -6.72 -2.03
C GLN A 95 28.38 -6.82 -3.45
N THR A 96 27.51 -6.84 -4.45
CA THR A 96 27.94 -6.88 -5.86
C THR A 96 28.61 -5.57 -6.31
N VAL A 97 28.16 -4.42 -5.79
CA VAL A 97 28.71 -3.11 -6.15
C VAL A 97 29.97 -2.75 -5.36
N LEU A 98 30.06 -3.17 -4.09
CA LEU A 98 31.17 -2.85 -3.19
C LEU A 98 32.24 -3.94 -3.11
N GLY A 99 31.90 -5.17 -3.54
CA GLY A 99 32.78 -6.34 -3.52
C GLY A 99 33.48 -6.63 -4.84
N GLY A 100 33.36 -5.74 -5.84
CA GLY A 100 34.06 -5.79 -7.13
C GLY A 100 35.31 -4.94 -7.16
#